data_AF-A0A371H000-F1
#
_entry.id   AF-A0A371H000-F1
#
_cell.length_a   1.000
_cell.length_b   1.000
_cell.length_c   1.000
_cell.angle_alpha   90.00
_cell.angle_beta   90.00
_cell.angle_gamma   90.00
#
_symmetry.space_group_name_H-M   'P 1'
#
loop_
_entity.id
_entity.type
_entity.pdbx_description
1 polymer ?
#
loop_
_entity_poly.entity_id
_entity_poly.type
_entity_poly.pdbx_seq_one_letter_code
_entity_poly.pdbx_strand_id
1 'polypeptide(L)' 'MTYTELLPLLLKQMLIEVVPLKPLEPPYPRSYDPNARCDYHGGAVGYTTKRCWSLRYKVQDLLDEGQVGFQDQAPNV' A
#
# COMPACT_ATOMS: atom_id res chain seq x y z
N MET A 1 7.63 10.91 0.28
CA MET A 1 6.22 10.44 0.30
C MET A 1 6.21 8.96 0.69
N THR A 2 5.37 8.56 1.64
CA THR A 2 5.21 7.18 2.11
C THR A 2 3.97 6.52 1.52
N TYR A 3 3.93 5.18 1.45
CA TYR A 3 2.74 4.45 0.97
C TYR A 3 1.46 4.77 1.77
N THR A 4 1.60 5.10 3.06
CA THR A 4 0.50 5.55 3.92
C THR A 4 -0.06 6.91 3.52
N GLU A 5 0.79 7.83 3.06
CA GLU A 5 0.35 9.15 2.55
C GLU A 5 -0.20 9.05 1.13
N LEU A 6 0.31 8.08 0.36
CA LEU A 6 -0.02 7.89 -1.04
C LEU A 6 -1.37 7.19 -1.25
N LEU A 7 -1.68 6.20 -0.41
CA LEU A 7 -2.92 5.43 -0.49
C LEU A 7 -4.19 6.31 -0.63
N PRO A 8 -4.45 7.32 0.24
CA PRO A 8 -5.66 8.14 0.10
C PRO A 8 -5.66 8.97 -1.19
N LEU A 9 -4.50 9.39 -1.70
CA LEU A 9 -4.39 10.13 -2.96
C LEU A 9 -4.74 9.26 -4.16
N LEU A 10 -4.30 8.00 -4.19
CA LEU A 10 -4.63 7.08 -5.26
C LEU A 10 -6.11 6.65 -5.24
N LEU A 11 -6.67 6.43 -4.05
CA LEU A 11 -8.09 6.14 -3.88
C LEU A 11 -8.96 7.32 -4.37
N LYS A 12 -8.58 8.55 -4.01
CA LYS A 12 -9.30 9.77 -4.45
C LYS A 12 -9.27 9.96 -5.97
N GLN A 13 -8.18 9.56 -6.61
CA GLN A 13 -8.02 9.62 -8.07
C GLN A 13 -8.61 8.40 -8.78
N MET A 14 -9.19 7.44 -8.04
CA MET A 14 -9.73 6.18 -8.55
C MET A 14 -8.70 5.35 -9.33
N LEU A 15 -7.41 5.51 -9.01
CA LEU A 15 -6.32 4.74 -9.63
C LEU A 15 -6.17 3.35 -8.98
N ILE A 16 -6.67 3.21 -7.75
CA ILE A 16 -6.78 1.95 -7.02
C ILE A 16 -8.10 1.93 -6.25
N GLU A 17 -8.45 0.75 -5.77
CA GLU A 17 -9.56 0.52 -4.85
C GLU A 17 -9.07 -0.19 -3.58
N VAL A 18 -9.87 -0.13 -2.51
CA VAL A 18 -9.62 -0.93 -1.31
C VAL A 18 -9.96 -2.39 -1.64
N VAL A 19 -9.02 -3.30 -1.40
CA VAL A 19 -9.16 -4.72 -1.74
C VAL A 19 -9.33 -5.54 -0.46
N PRO A 20 -10.54 -5.98 -0.08
CA PRO A 20 -10.73 -6.79 1.11
C PRO A 20 -9.90 -8.09 1.04
N LEU A 21 -9.27 -8.46 2.15
CA LEU A 21 -8.60 -9.75 2.30
C LEU A 21 -9.36 -10.65 3.26
N LYS A 22 -9.32 -11.95 2.96
CA LYS A 22 -9.75 -12.96 3.94
C LYS A 22 -8.87 -12.83 5.19
N PRO A 23 -9.44 -12.82 6.40
CA PRO A 23 -8.66 -12.86 7.63
C PRO A 23 -7.71 -14.04 7.64
N LEU A 24 -6.49 -13.80 8.12
CA LEU A 24 -5.51 -14.86 8.30
C LEU A 24 -5.98 -15.81 9.41
N GLU A 25 -5.82 -17.11 9.21
CA GLU A 25 -6.14 -18.15 10.20
C GLU A 25 -4.84 -18.69 10.82
N PRO A 26 -4.84 -19.08 12.11
CA PRO A 26 -3.67 -19.68 12.75
C PRO A 26 -3.19 -20.98 12.05
N PRO A 27 -1.90 -21.34 12.13
CA PRO A 27 -0.84 -20.63 12.86
C PRO A 27 -0.33 -19.40 12.10
N TYR A 28 -0.15 -18.30 12.82
CA TYR A 28 0.33 -17.06 12.23
C TYR A 28 1.84 -17.09 11.95
N PRO A 29 2.32 -16.43 10.88
CA PRO A 29 3.74 -16.29 10.61
C PRO A 29 4.41 -15.45 11.70
N ARG A 30 5.73 -15.62 11.90
CA ARG A 30 6.51 -14.86 12.89
C ARG A 30 6.45 -13.34 12.70
N SER A 31 6.17 -12.89 11.49
CA SER A 31 6.05 -11.48 11.13
C SER A 31 4.68 -10.87 11.40
N TYR A 32 3.70 -11.68 11.84
CA TYR A 32 2.34 -11.24 12.15
C TYR A 32 2.34 -10.34 13.38
N ASP A 33 1.76 -9.16 13.23
CA ASP A 33 1.54 -8.21 14.32
C ASP A 33 0.02 -7.99 14.49
N PRO A 34 -0.58 -8.43 15.61
CA PRO A 34 -2.02 -8.27 15.86
C PRO A 34 -2.46 -6.81 16.01
N ASN A 35 -1.53 -5.89 16.22
CA ASN A 35 -1.83 -4.45 16.34
C ASN A 35 -1.66 -3.72 15.00
N ALA A 36 -0.97 -4.32 14.04
CA ALA A 36 -0.75 -3.72 12.73
C ALA A 36 -1.98 -3.87 11.84
N ARG A 37 -2.33 -2.79 11.12
CA ARG A 37 -3.44 -2.75 10.17
C ARG A 37 -2.99 -2.26 8.80
N CYS A 38 -3.57 -2.84 7.75
CA CYS A 38 -3.36 -2.44 6.38
C CYS A 38 -4.63 -1.82 5.78
N ASP A 39 -4.60 -0.51 5.56
CA ASP A 39 -5.74 0.28 5.07
C ASP A 39 -6.06 -0.03 3.61
N TYR A 40 -5.06 -0.39 2.80
CA TYR A 40 -5.27 -0.87 1.42
C TYR A 40 -6.19 -2.10 1.36
N HIS A 41 -6.17 -2.90 2.42
CA HIS A 41 -7.01 -4.09 2.56
C HIS A 41 -8.17 -3.91 3.55
N GLY A 42 -8.65 -2.67 3.71
CA GLY A 42 -9.81 -2.39 4.55
C GLY A 42 -9.54 -2.59 6.05
N GLY A 43 -8.29 -2.39 6.48
CA GLY A 43 -7.89 -2.56 7.88
C GLY A 43 -7.50 -4.00 8.26
N ALA A 44 -7.13 -4.83 7.28
CA ALA A 44 -6.65 -6.20 7.52
C ALA A 44 -5.53 -6.23 8.57
N VAL A 45 -5.64 -7.15 9.53
CA VAL A 45 -4.71 -7.26 10.67
C VAL A 45 -3.53 -8.16 10.31
N GLY A 46 -2.35 -7.81 10.82
CA GLY A 46 -1.14 -8.65 10.75
C GLY A 46 0.08 -7.93 10.20
N TYR A 47 -0.13 -6.87 9.42
CA TYR A 47 0.94 -6.04 8.85
C TYR A 47 0.43 -4.62 8.55
N THR A 48 1.35 -3.66 8.48
CA THR A 48 1.01 -2.26 8.23
C THR A 48 0.85 -1.96 6.73
N THR A 49 0.11 -0.91 6.38
CA THR A 49 0.02 -0.38 5.01
C THR A 49 1.40 -0.18 4.36
N LYS A 50 2.40 0.30 5.12
CA LYS A 50 3.80 0.46 4.65
C LYS A 50 4.47 -0.86 4.22
N ARG A 51 4.06 -1.99 4.81
CA ARG A 51 4.58 -3.34 4.52
C ARG A 51 3.67 -4.14 3.57
N CYS A 52 2.60 -3.54 3.07
CA CYS A 52 1.70 -4.17 2.12
C CYS A 52 2.40 -4.35 0.77
N TRP A 53 2.71 -5.59 0.41
CA TRP A 53 3.32 -5.91 -0.88
C TRP A 53 2.38 -5.64 -2.04
N SER A 54 1.09 -5.97 -1.90
CA SER A 54 0.09 -5.72 -2.95
C SER A 54 -0.01 -4.24 -3.32
N LEU A 55 0.03 -3.34 -2.32
CA LEU A 55 0.07 -1.90 -2.58
C LEU A 55 1.36 -1.49 -3.29
N ARG A 56 2.52 -2.02 -2.89
CA ARG A 56 3.81 -1.72 -3.55
C ARG A 56 3.80 -2.10 -5.02
N TYR A 57 3.34 -3.32 -5.33
CA TYR A 57 3.22 -3.78 -6.71
C TYR A 57 2.26 -2.91 -7.50
N LYS A 58 1.08 -2.61 -6.94
CA LYS A 58 0.10 -1.77 -7.62
C LYS A 58 0.64 -0.36 -7.92
N VAL A 59 1.39 0.23 -7.00
CA VAL A 59 2.05 1.53 -7.23
C VAL A 59 3.12 1.44 -8.30
N GLN A 60 3.89 0.35 -8.34
CA GLN A 60 4.87 0.12 -9.41
C GLN A 60 4.18 -0.03 -10.77
N ASP A 61 3.09 -0.79 -10.86
CA ASP A 61 2.32 -0.92 -12.10
C ASP A 61 1.84 0.45 -12.60
N LEU A 62 1.32 1.29 -11.69
CA LEU A 62 0.88 2.64 -12.02
C LEU A 62 2.02 3.57 -12.47
N LEU A 63 3.23 3.37 -11.95
CA LEU A 63 4.42 4.10 -12.40
C LEU A 63 4.84 3.63 -13.81
N ASP A 64 4.85 2.33 -14.03
CA ASP A 64 5.25 1.73 -15.30
C ASP A 64 4.26 2.09 -16.42
N GLU A 65 2.97 2.24 -16.09
CA GLU A 65 1.92 2.74 -16.98
C GLU A 65 1.95 4.28 -17.16
N GLY A 66 2.78 5.00 -16.39
CA GLY A 66 2.87 6.47 -16.43
C GLY A 66 1.65 7.19 -15.85
N GLN A 67 0.77 6.50 -15.13
CA GLN A 67 -0.42 7.08 -14.51
C GLN A 67 -0.10 7.86 -13.25
N VAL A 68 1.00 7.50 -12.58
CA VAL A 68 1.51 8.19 -11.40
C VAL A 68 2.95 8.57 -11.68
N GLY A 69 3.32 9.81 -11.38
CA GLY A 69 4.70 10.27 -11.47
C GLY A 69 5.13 10.82 -10.12
N PHE A 70 6.20 10.29 -9.56
CA PHE A 70 6.90 10.97 -8.48
C PHE A 70 7.87 11.95 -9.12
N GLN A 71 7.67 13.24 -8.90
CA GLN A 71 8.74 14.20 -9.20
C GLN A 71 9.87 13.89 -8.21
N ASP A 72 10.91 13.20 -8.69
CA ASP A 72 12.21 13.30 -8.04
C ASP A 72 12.56 14.78 -8.07
N GLN A 73 12.52 15.44 -6.91
CA GLN A 73 13.31 16.65 -6.73
C GLN A 73 14.77 16.18 -6.84
N ALA A 74 15.27 16.08 -8.06
CA ALA A 74 16.69 16.06 -8.32
C ALA A 74 17.27 17.27 -7.57
N PRO A 75 18.34 17.12 -6.79
CA PRO A 75 18.98 18.28 -6.19
C PRO A 75 19.42 19.15 -7.36
N ASN A 76 18.89 20.37 -7.42
CA ASN A 76 19.35 21.39 -8.36
C ASN A 76 20.89 21.42 -8.28
N VAL A 77 21.57 21.06 -9.38
CA VAL A 77 23.00 21.26 -9.56
C VAL A 77 23.23 22.49 -10.44
#